data_AF-A0A3L7N3D3-F1
#
_entry.id   AF-A0A3L7N3D3-F1
#
_cell.length_a   1.000
_cell.length_b   1.000
_cell.length_c   1.000
_cell.angle_alpha   90.00
_cell.angle_beta   90.00
_cell.angle_gamma   90.00
#
_symmetry.space_group_name_H-M   'P 1'
#
loop_
_entity.id
_entity.type
_entity.pdbx_description
1 polymer ?
#
loop_
_entity_poly.entity_id
_entity_poly.type
_entity_poly.pdbx_seq_one_letter_code
_entity_poly.pdbx_strand_id
1 'polypeptide(L)'
;MEGAWCNGVRAHQQGINMKFALFSLSFISFCGGSLFQIGCAVERTEYHYRSQSEAESIGRPVDETFVKADGTKVVYSSKRPEKVKDTNAADGATSEVFDPNQPAVDLREKKASGDIVLRAIFPEQVVDHVTECVRNEEYDLIWNQLLSAGAKNDLEGRGGRKYFTTFFTTNRKEVMATLNCMKINFKNGHVIIRKSDDTHMMAQLDSTLRKNYKFTTMEFESTPTGMKLVSIR
;
A
#
# COMPACT_ATOMS: atom_id res chain seq x y z
N MET A 1 41.74 -1.08 44.44
CA MET A 1 42.41 -1.91 43.42
C MET A 1 41.70 -1.63 42.10
N GLU A 2 41.81 -0.42 41.55
CA GLU A 2 42.98 0.15 40.85
C GLU A 2 43.42 -0.72 39.67
N GLY A 3 43.41 -0.13 38.48
CA GLY A 3 43.91 -0.76 37.27
C GLY A 3 43.56 -0.03 35.98
N ALA A 4 43.76 1.29 35.94
CA ALA A 4 43.78 2.08 34.72
C ALA A 4 45.05 1.77 33.91
N TRP A 5 44.97 1.71 32.57
CA TRP A 5 46.12 1.99 31.70
C TRP A 5 45.67 2.76 30.45
N CYS A 6 46.30 3.92 30.29
CA CYS A 6 46.15 4.88 29.21
C CYS A 6 47.14 4.62 28.04
N ASN A 7 46.88 5.39 26.98
CA ASN A 7 47.85 6.07 26.09
C ASN A 7 48.34 5.38 24.82
N GLY A 8 48.32 6.17 23.74
CA GLY A 8 49.08 5.88 22.53
C GLY A 8 48.82 6.80 21.32
N VAL A 9 48.94 8.12 21.48
CA VAL A 9 49.08 9.07 20.35
C VAL A 9 50.46 8.90 19.71
N ARG A 10 50.54 8.85 18.37
CA ARG A 10 51.70 9.42 17.66
C ARG A 10 51.39 9.77 16.20
N ALA A 11 51.49 11.07 15.92
CA ALA A 11 51.63 11.64 14.59
C ALA A 11 52.98 11.24 13.97
N HIS A 12 53.03 11.03 12.66
CA HIS A 12 54.29 11.02 11.91
C HIS A 12 54.22 12.05 10.78
N GLN A 13 55.06 13.05 10.92
CA GLN A 13 55.41 14.10 9.96
C GLN A 13 56.64 13.64 9.16
N GLN A 14 56.96 14.41 8.10
CA GLN A 14 58.11 14.35 7.17
C GLN A 14 57.76 13.63 5.85
N GLY A 15 57.86 14.23 4.66
CA GLY A 15 58.57 15.43 4.22
C GLY A 15 59.69 15.02 3.26
N ILE A 16 59.46 15.11 1.95
CA ILE A 16 60.53 15.09 0.95
C ILE A 16 60.25 16.18 -0.09
N ASN A 17 61.06 17.23 -0.02
CA ASN A 17 61.31 18.20 -1.08
C ASN A 17 62.32 17.60 -2.07
N MET A 18 62.12 17.76 -3.38
CA MET A 18 63.27 17.96 -4.28
C MET A 18 62.87 18.79 -5.51
N LYS A 19 63.66 19.84 -5.73
CA LYS A 19 63.62 20.83 -6.82
C LYS A 19 64.29 20.28 -8.10
N PHE A 20 64.26 21.10 -9.15
CA PHE A 20 64.84 20.99 -10.52
C PHE A 20 63.78 20.65 -11.59
N ALA A 21 63.58 21.38 -12.69
CA ALA A 21 64.34 22.47 -13.32
C ALA A 21 63.46 23.27 -14.32
N LEU A 22 63.61 24.59 -14.29
CA LEU A 22 63.89 25.52 -15.41
C LEU A 22 63.17 25.39 -16.78
N PHE A 23 62.49 26.49 -17.11
CA PHE A 23 62.45 27.21 -18.40
C PHE A 23 61.92 26.54 -19.67
N SER A 24 60.73 26.97 -20.11
CA SER A 24 60.55 27.51 -21.46
C SER A 24 59.36 28.47 -21.48
N LEU A 25 59.64 29.75 -21.73
CA LEU A 25 58.67 30.80 -22.03
C LEU A 25 58.14 30.60 -23.46
N SER A 26 56.81 30.63 -23.62
CA SER A 26 56.18 31.09 -24.85
C SER A 26 54.98 31.95 -24.49
N PHE A 27 55.14 33.23 -24.80
CA PHE A 27 54.15 34.29 -24.72
C PHE A 27 53.18 34.22 -25.90
N ILE A 28 52.13 35.06 -25.82
CA ILE A 28 51.04 35.35 -26.78
C ILE A 28 49.75 34.65 -26.31
N SER A 29 49.00 35.21 -25.35
CA SER A 29 48.19 36.44 -25.44
C SER A 29 47.17 36.38 -26.58
N PHE A 30 45.98 35.87 -26.28
CA PHE A 30 44.74 36.36 -26.88
C PHE A 30 43.69 36.53 -25.79
N CYS A 31 43.30 37.80 -25.61
CA CYS A 31 42.24 38.27 -24.74
C CYS A 31 40.88 37.65 -25.12
N GLY A 32 39.98 37.55 -24.13
CA GLY A 32 38.54 37.44 -24.39
C GLY A 32 37.81 36.32 -23.67
N GLY A 33 38.31 35.85 -22.53
CA GLY A 33 37.52 35.02 -21.61
C GLY A 33 36.51 35.87 -20.84
N SER A 34 35.25 35.84 -21.28
CA SER A 34 34.07 36.13 -20.44
C SER A 34 32.93 35.22 -20.89
N LEU A 35 33.10 33.92 -20.65
CA LEU A 35 31.96 33.01 -20.55
C LEU A 35 31.18 33.46 -19.30
N PHE A 36 30.11 34.24 -19.50
CA PHE A 36 29.04 34.33 -18.52
C PHE A 36 28.42 32.94 -18.39
N GLN A 37 29.04 32.08 -17.59
CA GLN A 37 28.29 31.03 -16.93
C GLN A 37 27.37 31.73 -15.95
N ILE A 38 26.13 31.99 -16.39
CA ILE A 38 24.99 32.09 -15.48
C ILE A 38 24.85 30.69 -14.88
N GLY A 39 25.71 30.38 -13.92
CA GLY A 39 25.55 29.22 -13.06
C GLY A 39 24.29 29.49 -12.25
N CYS A 40 23.23 28.75 -12.53
CA CYS A 40 22.10 28.65 -11.63
C CYS A 40 22.67 28.42 -10.22
N ALA A 41 22.54 29.40 -9.33
CA ALA A 41 22.81 29.17 -7.91
C ALA A 41 21.85 28.06 -7.49
N VAL A 42 22.40 26.88 -7.21
CA VAL A 42 21.61 25.72 -6.82
C VAL A 42 21.09 25.97 -5.41
N GLU A 43 19.88 26.54 -5.30
CA GLU A 43 19.20 26.72 -4.03
C GLU A 43 18.78 25.34 -3.52
N ARG A 44 19.56 24.82 -2.56
CA ARG A 44 19.25 23.54 -1.92
C ARG A 44 18.09 23.76 -0.94
N THR A 45 16.94 23.18 -1.24
CA THR A 45 15.77 23.18 -0.34
C THR A 45 15.57 21.79 0.25
N GLU A 46 15.56 21.69 1.58
CA GLU A 46 15.29 20.45 2.33
C GLU A 46 13.87 20.48 2.89
N TYR A 47 13.04 19.51 2.51
CA TYR A 47 11.66 19.38 2.97
C TYR A 47 11.57 18.38 4.11
N HIS A 48 10.99 18.80 5.23
CA HIS A 48 10.77 17.96 6.41
C HIS A 48 9.29 17.89 6.76
N TYR A 49 8.85 16.69 7.12
CA TYR A 49 7.52 16.49 7.67
C TYR A 49 7.55 16.77 9.18
N ARG A 50 6.57 17.54 9.66
CA ARG A 50 6.31 17.73 11.10
C ARG A 50 4.82 17.51 11.35
N SER A 51 4.49 16.64 12.30
CA SER A 51 3.10 16.39 12.71
C SER A 51 2.59 17.52 13.62
N GLN A 52 1.27 17.72 13.67
CA GLN A 52 0.64 18.71 14.56
C GLN A 52 1.02 18.50 16.03
N SER A 53 1.02 17.24 16.49
CA SER A 53 1.41 16.85 17.85
C SER A 53 2.88 17.15 18.16
N GLU A 54 3.76 17.04 17.16
CA GLU A 54 5.20 17.32 17.32
C GLU A 54 5.46 18.83 17.38
N ALA A 55 4.75 19.63 16.58
CA ALA A 55 4.80 21.08 16.64
C ALA A 55 4.35 21.64 17.99
N GLU A 56 3.26 21.09 18.56
CA GLU A 56 2.72 21.50 19.86
C GLU A 56 3.68 21.17 21.02
N SER A 57 4.40 20.04 20.96
CA SER A 57 5.36 19.66 22.01
C SER A 57 6.67 20.46 21.97
N ILE A 58 7.09 20.91 20.78
CA ILE A 58 8.31 21.72 20.59
C ILE A 58 8.01 23.23 20.68
N GLY A 59 6.73 23.61 20.68
CA GLY A 59 6.29 25.01 20.73
C GLY A 59 6.63 25.80 19.45
N ARG A 60 6.80 25.11 18.31
CA ARG A 60 7.11 25.72 17.01
C ARG A 60 6.01 25.43 16.01
N PRO A 61 5.68 26.37 15.10
CA PRO A 61 4.64 26.15 14.11
C PRO A 61 5.00 24.98 13.17
N VAL A 62 3.95 24.35 12.65
CA VAL A 62 4.04 23.22 11.71
C VAL A 62 4.64 23.66 10.38
N ASP A 63 4.23 24.84 9.90
CA ASP A 63 4.72 25.45 8.68
C ASP A 63 5.80 26.48 9.04
N GLU A 64 7.05 26.04 8.96
CA GLU A 64 8.23 26.86 9.30
C GLU A 64 9.23 26.75 8.17
N THR A 65 9.72 27.89 7.68
CA THR A 65 10.82 27.94 6.71
C THR A 65 11.96 28.77 7.27
N PHE A 66 13.17 28.22 7.27
CA PHE A 66 14.36 28.99 7.65
C PHE A 66 15.57 28.63 6.78
N VAL A 67 16.54 29.53 6.72
CA VAL A 67 17.77 29.36 5.95
C VAL A 67 18.91 29.06 6.92
N LYS A 68 19.59 27.93 6.71
CA LYS A 68 20.80 27.54 7.45
C LYS A 68 21.97 28.45 7.05
N ALA A 69 23.02 28.49 7.88
CA ALA A 69 24.23 29.29 7.60
C ALA A 69 24.97 28.86 6.32
N ASP A 70 24.70 27.65 5.81
CA ASP A 70 25.21 27.11 4.55
C ASP A 70 24.38 27.51 3.30
N GLY A 71 23.35 28.34 3.49
CA GLY A 71 22.45 28.78 2.42
C GLY A 71 21.31 27.82 2.09
N THR A 72 21.20 26.68 2.80
CA THR A 72 20.13 25.69 2.59
C THR A 72 18.81 26.16 3.18
N LYS A 73 17.75 26.16 2.37
CA LYS A 73 16.40 26.49 2.81
C LYS A 73 15.70 25.25 3.35
N VAL A 74 15.32 25.25 4.62
CA VAL A 74 14.62 24.13 5.25
C VAL A 74 13.14 24.49 5.37
N VAL A 75 12.26 23.66 4.83
CA VAL A 75 10.80 23.84 4.86
C VAL A 75 10.17 22.69 5.65
N TYR A 76 9.57 23.00 6.80
CA TYR A 76 8.71 22.08 7.54
C TYR A 76 7.27 22.25 7.07
N SER A 77 6.57 21.13 6.85
CA SER A 77 5.14 21.15 6.59
C SER A 77 4.43 19.91 7.12
N SER A 78 3.11 20.02 7.34
CA SER A 78 2.21 18.89 7.63
C SER A 78 1.92 18.00 6.43
N LYS A 79 2.34 18.41 5.22
CA LYS A 79 2.16 17.62 4.01
C LYS A 79 3.38 16.73 3.84
N ARG A 80 3.20 15.42 3.96
CA ARG A 80 4.26 14.45 3.73
C ARG A 80 4.76 14.63 2.29
N PRO A 81 6.04 14.97 2.05
CA PRO A 81 6.56 14.97 0.69
C PRO A 81 6.49 13.54 0.16
N GLU A 82 5.80 13.35 -0.96
CA GLU A 82 5.87 12.11 -1.74
C GLU A 82 7.34 11.88 -2.09
N LYS A 83 7.88 10.73 -1.68
CA LYS A 83 9.25 10.35 -2.03
C LYS A 83 9.33 10.18 -3.54
N VAL A 84 10.00 11.11 -4.22
CA VAL A 84 10.63 10.83 -5.51
C VAL A 84 11.70 9.76 -5.23
N LYS A 85 11.47 8.55 -5.75
CA LYS A 85 12.28 7.37 -5.45
C LYS A 85 13.48 7.35 -6.41
N ASP A 86 14.64 7.75 -5.91
CA ASP A 86 15.92 7.43 -6.55
C ASP A 86 16.07 5.91 -6.66
N THR A 87 16.53 5.50 -7.83
CA THR A 87 16.66 4.11 -8.26
C THR A 87 17.82 3.43 -7.53
N ASN A 88 17.63 2.13 -7.22
CA ASN A 88 18.60 1.15 -6.74
C ASN A 88 18.69 0.94 -5.21
N ALA A 89 17.82 0.08 -4.69
CA ALA A 89 18.19 -0.94 -3.71
C ALA A 89 17.12 -2.04 -3.73
N ALA A 90 17.54 -3.26 -4.06
CA ALA A 90 16.71 -4.44 -4.08
C ALA A 90 16.42 -4.89 -2.65
N ASP A 91 15.13 -5.08 -2.33
CA ASP A 91 14.70 -6.15 -1.44
C ASP A 91 13.21 -6.43 -1.62
N GLY A 92 12.88 -7.72 -1.61
CA GLY A 92 11.63 -8.29 -2.06
C GLY A 92 10.41 -7.89 -1.22
N ALA A 93 9.59 -7.01 -1.78
CA ALA A 93 8.15 -7.02 -1.60
C ALA A 93 7.57 -6.53 -2.91
N THR A 94 6.84 -7.39 -3.63
CA THR A 94 6.01 -7.01 -4.77
C THR A 94 4.90 -6.09 -4.28
N SER A 95 5.27 -4.83 -4.01
CA SER A 95 4.35 -3.72 -4.06
C SER A 95 4.08 -3.52 -5.54
N GLU A 96 2.93 -4.02 -5.99
CA GLU A 96 2.43 -3.72 -7.33
C GLU A 96 2.51 -2.19 -7.50
N VAL A 97 3.34 -1.78 -8.45
CA VAL A 97 3.48 -0.39 -8.85
C VAL A 97 2.12 0.01 -9.37
N PHE A 98 1.37 0.76 -8.58
CA PHE A 98 0.13 1.39 -9.02
C PHE A 98 0.53 2.43 -10.08
N ASP A 99 0.46 2.04 -11.35
CA ASP A 99 0.63 2.96 -12.47
C ASP A 99 -0.57 3.91 -12.46
N PRO A 100 -0.38 5.23 -12.22
CA PRO A 100 -1.47 6.19 -12.19
C PRO A 100 -2.15 6.37 -13.55
N ASN A 101 -1.60 5.79 -14.64
CA ASN A 101 -2.22 5.73 -15.96
C ASN A 101 -2.94 4.40 -16.24
N GLN A 102 -2.93 3.44 -15.32
CA GLN A 102 -3.68 2.20 -15.48
C GLN A 102 -5.18 2.51 -15.31
N PRO A 103 -6.03 2.17 -16.29
CA PRO A 103 -7.46 2.41 -16.17
C PRO A 103 -7.96 1.70 -14.92
N ALA A 104 -8.76 2.41 -14.10
CA ALA A 104 -9.37 1.84 -12.91
C ALA A 104 -10.08 0.54 -13.30
N VAL A 105 -9.62 -0.59 -12.75
CA VAL A 105 -10.22 -1.89 -13.05
C VAL A 105 -11.62 -1.89 -12.44
N ASP A 106 -12.63 -1.88 -13.30
CA ASP A 106 -14.01 -2.04 -12.86
C ASP A 106 -14.18 -3.44 -12.26
N LEU A 107 -14.52 -3.49 -10.98
CA LEU A 107 -14.71 -4.74 -10.26
C LEU A 107 -15.98 -5.46 -10.73
N ARG A 108 -16.96 -4.72 -11.27
CA ARG A 108 -18.21 -5.26 -11.83
C ARG A 108 -18.40 -4.73 -13.26
N GLU A 109 -17.60 -5.27 -14.16
CA GLU A 109 -17.56 -4.88 -15.57
C GLU A 109 -18.82 -5.39 -16.31
N LYS A 110 -19.56 -4.48 -16.94
CA LYS A 110 -20.62 -4.83 -17.90
C LYS A 110 -20.06 -4.80 -19.31
N LYS A 111 -19.98 -5.97 -19.95
CA LYS A 111 -19.53 -6.10 -21.34
C LYS A 111 -20.53 -5.50 -22.32
N ALA A 112 -20.05 -5.18 -23.52
CA ALA A 112 -20.90 -4.72 -24.62
C ALA A 112 -22.00 -5.74 -25.02
N SER A 113 -21.79 -7.03 -24.75
CA SER A 113 -22.79 -8.10 -24.92
C SER A 113 -23.93 -8.06 -23.88
N GLY A 114 -23.79 -7.26 -22.82
CA GLY A 114 -24.69 -7.26 -21.67
C GLY A 114 -24.26 -8.17 -20.53
N ASP A 115 -23.25 -9.01 -20.72
CA ASP A 115 -22.72 -9.91 -19.69
C ASP A 115 -22.02 -9.14 -18.56
N ILE A 116 -22.23 -9.59 -17.32
CA ILE A 116 -21.59 -9.01 -16.14
C ILE A 116 -20.42 -9.90 -15.72
N VAL A 117 -19.25 -9.31 -15.50
CA VAL A 117 -18.05 -9.98 -14.98
C VAL A 117 -17.68 -9.42 -13.62
N LEU A 118 -17.55 -10.31 -12.63
CA LEU A 118 -17.20 -9.98 -11.27
C LEU A 118 -15.73 -10.32 -11.00
N ARG A 119 -14.94 -9.30 -10.66
CA ARG A 119 -13.52 -9.44 -10.31
C ARG A 119 -13.33 -9.12 -8.83
N ALA A 120 -12.72 -10.04 -8.10
CA ALA A 120 -12.37 -9.87 -6.71
C ALA A 120 -10.97 -10.43 -6.45
N ILE A 121 -10.12 -9.62 -5.85
CA ILE A 121 -8.76 -9.94 -5.39
C ILE A 121 -8.75 -10.02 -3.86
N PHE A 122 -9.60 -9.22 -3.20
CA PHE A 122 -9.69 -9.16 -1.74
C PHE A 122 -11.06 -9.62 -1.22
N PRO A 123 -11.15 -10.13 0.03
CA PRO A 123 -12.41 -10.56 0.64
C PRO A 123 -13.50 -9.48 0.64
N GLU A 124 -13.14 -8.21 0.85
CA GLU A 124 -14.04 -7.06 0.84
C GLU A 124 -14.80 -6.97 -0.49
N GLN A 125 -14.10 -7.21 -1.60
CA GLN A 125 -14.67 -7.14 -2.95
C GLN A 125 -15.62 -8.31 -3.20
N VAL A 126 -15.32 -9.49 -2.66
CA VAL A 126 -16.27 -10.62 -2.70
C VAL A 126 -17.53 -10.25 -1.94
N VAL A 127 -17.42 -9.68 -0.74
CA VAL A 127 -18.59 -9.24 0.04
C VAL A 127 -19.39 -8.17 -0.69
N ASP A 128 -18.73 -7.20 -1.34
CA ASP A 128 -19.39 -6.19 -2.16
C ASP A 128 -20.18 -6.81 -3.32
N HIS A 129 -19.58 -7.72 -4.07
CA HIS A 129 -20.25 -8.40 -5.18
C HIS A 129 -21.41 -9.28 -4.72
N VAL A 130 -21.21 -10.06 -3.66
CA VAL A 130 -22.28 -10.89 -3.09
C VAL A 130 -23.43 -10.00 -2.61
N THR A 131 -23.14 -8.85 -1.98
CA THR A 131 -24.16 -7.89 -1.54
C THR A 131 -24.99 -7.40 -2.72
N GLU A 132 -24.36 -7.01 -3.83
CA GLU A 132 -25.04 -6.51 -5.01
C GLU A 132 -25.86 -7.62 -5.70
N CYS A 133 -25.27 -8.80 -5.86
CA CYS A 133 -25.97 -9.93 -6.47
C CYS A 133 -27.16 -10.41 -5.63
N VAL A 134 -27.07 -10.44 -4.30
CA VAL A 134 -28.20 -10.81 -3.44
C VAL A 134 -29.29 -9.74 -3.46
N ARG A 135 -28.91 -8.46 -3.57
CA ARG A 135 -29.85 -7.35 -3.73
C ARG A 135 -30.64 -7.47 -5.04
N ASN A 136 -29.96 -7.75 -6.15
CA ASN A 136 -30.55 -7.82 -7.49
C ASN A 136 -31.04 -9.23 -7.87
N GLU A 137 -30.94 -10.19 -6.95
CA GLU A 137 -31.31 -11.60 -7.17
C GLU A 137 -30.52 -12.28 -8.31
N GLU A 138 -29.31 -11.79 -8.57
CA GLU A 138 -28.36 -12.32 -9.56
C GLU A 138 -27.57 -13.52 -9.01
N TYR A 139 -28.26 -14.50 -8.41
CA TYR A 139 -27.62 -15.65 -7.76
C TYR A 139 -26.74 -16.49 -8.71
N ASP A 140 -27.06 -16.44 -9.99
CA ASP A 140 -26.32 -17.10 -11.05
C ASP A 140 -24.91 -16.53 -11.21
N LEU A 141 -24.71 -15.24 -10.98
CA LEU A 141 -23.39 -14.64 -11.00
C LEU A 141 -22.56 -15.10 -9.80
N ILE A 142 -23.20 -15.21 -8.62
CA ILE A 142 -22.53 -15.74 -7.43
C ILE A 142 -22.11 -17.18 -7.67
N TRP A 143 -23.04 -18.02 -8.14
CA TRP A 143 -22.76 -19.42 -8.45
C TRP A 143 -21.66 -19.54 -9.51
N ASN A 144 -21.79 -18.89 -10.67
CA ASN A 144 -20.87 -19.12 -11.77
C ASN A 144 -19.48 -18.50 -11.52
N GLN A 145 -19.42 -17.30 -10.94
CA GLN A 145 -18.19 -16.49 -10.95
C GLN A 145 -17.54 -16.31 -9.57
N LEU A 146 -18.33 -16.22 -8.49
CA LEU A 146 -17.78 -15.93 -7.15
C LEU A 146 -17.55 -17.19 -6.32
N LEU A 147 -18.37 -18.23 -6.48
CA LEU A 147 -18.25 -19.44 -5.68
C LEU A 147 -17.02 -20.25 -6.08
N SER A 148 -16.28 -20.74 -5.08
CA SER A 148 -15.08 -21.55 -5.31
C SER A 148 -15.43 -22.92 -5.89
N ALA A 149 -14.45 -23.55 -6.57
CA ALA A 149 -14.67 -24.85 -7.19
C ALA A 149 -14.95 -25.94 -6.14
N GLY A 150 -14.25 -25.91 -5.00
CA GLY A 150 -14.50 -26.81 -3.88
C GLY A 150 -15.91 -26.64 -3.32
N ALA A 151 -16.33 -25.40 -3.06
CA ALA A 151 -17.67 -25.11 -2.57
C ALA A 151 -18.79 -25.53 -3.53
N LYS A 152 -18.57 -25.39 -4.85
CA LYS A 152 -19.51 -25.92 -5.86
C LYS A 152 -19.66 -27.43 -5.73
N ASN A 153 -18.55 -28.16 -5.72
CA ASN A 153 -18.56 -29.62 -5.63
C ASN A 153 -19.27 -30.11 -4.36
N ASP A 154 -19.04 -29.44 -3.23
CA ASP A 154 -19.71 -29.77 -1.96
C ASP A 154 -21.23 -29.54 -2.01
N LEU A 155 -21.67 -28.52 -2.75
CA LEU A 155 -23.09 -28.19 -2.91
C LEU A 155 -23.78 -29.07 -3.94
N GLU A 156 -23.09 -29.57 -4.97
CA GLU A 156 -23.67 -30.47 -5.97
C GLU A 156 -24.30 -31.71 -5.31
N GLY A 157 -23.62 -32.31 -4.32
CA GLY A 157 -24.17 -33.43 -3.53
C GLY A 157 -25.42 -33.09 -2.70
N ARG A 158 -25.72 -31.80 -2.51
CA ARG A 158 -26.87 -31.29 -1.72
C ARG A 158 -28.00 -30.74 -2.58
N GLY A 159 -27.93 -30.93 -3.90
CA GLY A 159 -28.88 -30.38 -4.88
C GLY A 159 -28.35 -29.18 -5.68
N GLY A 160 -27.04 -28.94 -5.62
CA GLY A 160 -26.30 -28.02 -6.47
C GLY A 160 -26.87 -26.61 -6.47
N ARG A 161 -26.99 -26.04 -7.67
CA ARG A 161 -27.48 -24.68 -7.87
C ARG A 161 -28.89 -24.46 -7.31
N LYS A 162 -29.78 -25.45 -7.38
CA LYS A 162 -31.15 -25.31 -6.83
C LYS A 162 -31.14 -25.12 -5.33
N TYR A 163 -30.33 -25.91 -4.63
CA TYR A 163 -30.13 -25.76 -3.19
C TYR A 163 -29.53 -24.39 -2.86
N PHE A 164 -28.51 -23.98 -3.60
CA PHE A 164 -27.85 -22.67 -3.44
C PHE A 164 -28.82 -21.49 -3.62
N THR A 165 -29.60 -21.47 -4.70
CA THR A 165 -30.61 -20.44 -4.92
C THR A 165 -31.65 -20.45 -3.82
N THR A 166 -32.11 -21.63 -3.39
CA THR A 166 -33.09 -21.76 -2.29
C THR A 166 -32.54 -21.21 -0.98
N PHE A 167 -31.25 -21.42 -0.69
CA PHE A 167 -30.59 -20.87 0.49
C PHE A 167 -30.64 -19.33 0.49
N PHE A 168 -30.24 -18.69 -0.62
CA PHE A 168 -30.23 -17.23 -0.70
C PHE A 168 -31.62 -16.62 -0.73
N THR A 169 -32.60 -17.23 -1.41
CA THR A 169 -33.98 -16.73 -1.42
C THR A 169 -34.61 -16.84 -0.03
N THR A 170 -34.45 -17.99 0.64
CA THR A 170 -35.02 -18.23 1.97
C THR A 170 -34.41 -17.32 3.04
N ASN A 171 -33.11 -17.03 2.94
CA ASN A 171 -32.36 -16.29 3.96
C ASN A 171 -31.97 -14.89 3.52
N ARG A 172 -32.62 -14.33 2.49
CA ARG A 172 -32.19 -13.09 1.82
C ARG A 172 -32.00 -11.94 2.80
N LYS A 173 -32.95 -11.76 3.72
CA LYS A 173 -32.94 -10.66 4.70
C LYS A 173 -31.76 -10.76 5.66
N GLU A 174 -31.53 -11.95 6.19
CA GLU A 174 -30.48 -12.24 7.18
C GLU A 174 -29.10 -12.22 6.54
N VAL A 175 -28.97 -12.76 5.32
CA VAL A 175 -27.74 -12.69 4.53
C VAL A 175 -27.43 -11.23 4.18
N MET A 176 -28.39 -10.45 3.69
CA MET A 176 -28.16 -9.02 3.40
C MET A 176 -27.78 -8.21 4.64
N ALA A 177 -28.42 -8.47 5.79
CA ALA A 177 -28.04 -7.82 7.04
C ALA A 177 -26.58 -8.10 7.40
N THR A 178 -26.16 -9.36 7.29
CA THR A 178 -24.79 -9.80 7.57
C THR A 178 -23.80 -9.18 6.60
N LEU A 179 -24.09 -9.21 5.30
CA LEU A 179 -23.22 -8.66 4.26
C LEU A 179 -23.02 -7.15 4.41
N ASN A 180 -24.09 -6.39 4.65
CA ASN A 180 -24.00 -4.95 4.91
C ASN A 180 -23.18 -4.66 6.17
N CYS A 181 -23.38 -5.44 7.23
CA CYS A 181 -22.62 -5.31 8.46
C CYS A 181 -21.14 -5.57 8.22
N MET A 182 -20.79 -6.67 7.55
CA MET A 182 -19.40 -6.99 7.22
C MET A 182 -18.77 -5.92 6.33
N LYS A 183 -19.45 -5.50 5.26
CA LYS A 183 -19.00 -4.44 4.35
C LYS A 183 -18.60 -3.17 5.07
N ILE A 184 -19.40 -2.70 6.03
CA ILE A 184 -19.11 -1.51 6.83
C ILE A 184 -17.90 -1.76 7.74
N ASN A 185 -17.80 -2.96 8.33
CA ASN A 185 -16.90 -3.24 9.43
C ASN A 185 -15.56 -3.87 9.06
N PHE A 186 -15.33 -4.23 7.79
CA PHE A 186 -14.03 -4.69 7.30
C PHE A 186 -12.91 -3.68 7.61
N LYS A 187 -13.19 -2.38 7.51
CA LYS A 187 -12.22 -1.30 7.79
C LYS A 187 -12.24 -0.81 9.24
N ASN A 188 -13.31 -1.08 9.97
CA ASN A 188 -13.54 -0.52 11.31
C ASN A 188 -13.16 -1.50 12.45
N GLY A 189 -12.61 -2.67 12.12
CA GLY A 189 -12.06 -3.62 13.10
C GLY A 189 -13.06 -4.58 13.75
N HIS A 190 -14.35 -4.49 13.44
CA HIS A 190 -15.37 -5.42 13.97
C HIS A 190 -15.55 -6.70 13.13
N VAL A 191 -14.79 -6.82 12.03
CA VAL A 191 -14.61 -8.05 11.27
C VAL A 191 -13.19 -8.56 11.52
N ILE A 192 -13.10 -9.73 12.13
CA ILE A 192 -11.85 -10.42 12.41
C ILE A 192 -11.53 -11.31 11.20
N ILE A 193 -10.42 -11.02 10.52
CA ILE A 193 -9.89 -11.87 9.45
C ILE A 193 -8.90 -12.87 10.04
N ARG A 194 -9.14 -14.16 9.81
CA ARG A 194 -8.20 -15.23 10.16
C ARG A 194 -7.78 -15.95 8.88
N LYS A 195 -6.49 -16.19 8.73
CA LYS A 195 -5.95 -17.08 7.70
C LYS A 195 -5.93 -18.50 8.28
N SER A 196 -6.58 -19.44 7.62
CA SER A 196 -6.54 -20.85 8.01
C SER A 196 -5.29 -21.52 7.43
N ASP A 197 -4.96 -21.17 6.19
CA ASP A 197 -3.75 -21.55 5.47
C ASP A 197 -3.38 -20.44 4.46
N ASP A 198 -2.49 -20.73 3.50
CA ASP A 198 -2.03 -19.76 2.52
C ASP A 198 -3.12 -19.31 1.53
N THR A 199 -4.15 -20.12 1.32
CA THR A 199 -5.23 -19.84 0.36
C THR A 199 -6.57 -19.55 1.04
N HIS A 200 -6.82 -20.06 2.23
CA HIS A 200 -8.10 -19.94 2.92
C HIS A 200 -8.11 -18.83 3.95
N MET A 201 -9.12 -17.98 3.84
CA MET A 201 -9.37 -16.89 4.76
C MET A 201 -10.79 -16.96 5.31
N MET A 202 -10.95 -16.56 6.56
CA MET A 202 -12.23 -16.49 7.23
C MET A 202 -12.43 -15.08 7.76
N ALA A 203 -13.48 -14.41 7.30
CA ALA A 203 -13.97 -13.18 7.91
C ALA A 203 -15.07 -13.50 8.91
N GLN A 204 -14.95 -12.98 10.12
CA GLN A 204 -15.90 -13.28 11.18
C GLN A 204 -16.27 -12.03 11.96
N LEU A 205 -17.57 -11.85 12.21
CA LEU A 205 -18.04 -10.80 13.12
C LEU A 205 -17.48 -11.02 14.52
N ASP A 206 -17.05 -9.94 15.18
CA ASP A 206 -16.59 -9.97 16.56
C ASP A 206 -17.70 -10.40 17.55
N SER A 207 -17.33 -10.59 18.81
CA SER A 207 -18.26 -11.05 19.86
C SER A 207 -19.40 -10.06 20.15
N THR A 208 -19.24 -8.78 19.83
CA THR A 208 -20.24 -7.73 20.08
C THR A 208 -21.34 -7.76 19.02
N LEU A 209 -20.98 -8.00 17.77
CA LEU A 209 -21.92 -8.05 16.66
C LEU A 209 -22.53 -9.43 16.47
N ARG A 210 -21.75 -10.50 16.69
CA ARG A 210 -22.15 -11.89 16.37
C ARG A 210 -23.50 -12.31 16.93
N LYS A 211 -23.89 -11.82 18.12
CA LYS A 211 -25.14 -12.18 18.79
C LYS A 211 -26.40 -11.70 18.06
N ASN A 212 -26.26 -10.70 17.18
CA ASN A 212 -27.38 -10.04 16.51
C ASN A 212 -27.61 -10.54 15.07
N TYR A 213 -26.76 -11.43 14.55
CA TYR A 213 -26.83 -11.90 13.17
C TYR A 213 -26.92 -13.41 13.12
N LYS A 214 -27.78 -13.92 12.22
CA LYS A 214 -27.92 -15.36 11.96
C LYS A 214 -26.66 -15.93 11.32
N PHE A 215 -26.10 -15.20 10.36
CA PHE A 215 -24.83 -15.51 9.73
C PHE A 215 -23.77 -14.57 10.29
N THR A 216 -22.58 -15.10 10.50
CA THR A 216 -21.55 -14.45 11.30
C THR A 216 -20.17 -14.62 10.72
N THR A 217 -20.02 -15.58 9.79
CA THR A 217 -18.76 -16.00 9.23
C THR A 217 -18.90 -16.12 7.71
N MET A 218 -17.90 -15.62 6.99
CA MET A 218 -17.71 -15.85 5.57
C MET A 218 -16.33 -16.44 5.34
N GLU A 219 -16.29 -17.51 4.57
CA GLU A 219 -15.05 -18.19 4.20
C GLU A 219 -14.71 -17.89 2.74
N PHE A 220 -13.43 -17.70 2.48
CA PHE A 220 -12.89 -17.32 1.17
C PHE A 220 -11.71 -18.21 0.82
N GLU A 221 -11.50 -18.38 -0.47
CA GLU A 221 -10.39 -19.11 -1.07
C GLU A 221 -9.70 -18.22 -2.10
N SER A 222 -8.39 -18.03 -1.92
CA SER A 222 -7.52 -17.35 -2.86
C SER A 222 -7.18 -18.31 -3.99
N THR A 223 -7.59 -17.98 -5.21
CA THR A 223 -7.30 -18.76 -6.42
C THR A 223 -6.44 -17.94 -7.38
N PRO A 224 -5.79 -18.55 -8.40
CA PRO A 224 -5.08 -17.80 -9.42
C PRO A 224 -5.94 -16.78 -10.20
N THR A 225 -7.26 -16.97 -10.19
CA THR A 225 -8.23 -16.07 -10.85
C THR A 225 -8.77 -14.98 -9.92
N GLY A 226 -8.30 -14.93 -8.67
CA GLY A 226 -8.77 -14.02 -7.63
C GLY A 226 -9.41 -14.74 -6.44
N MET A 227 -10.00 -13.95 -5.55
CA MET A 227 -10.68 -14.40 -4.34
C MET A 227 -12.05 -14.99 -4.67
N LYS A 228 -12.38 -16.14 -4.09
CA LYS A 228 -13.66 -16.83 -4.25
C LYS A 228 -14.36 -17.00 -2.90
N LEU A 229 -15.68 -17.03 -2.93
CA LEU A 229 -16.53 -17.38 -1.80
C LEU A 229 -16.54 -18.90 -1.61
N VAL A 230 -16.30 -19.35 -0.38
CA VAL A 230 -16.43 -20.76 -0.01
C VAL A 230 -17.76 -21.00 0.70
N SER A 231 -18.07 -20.21 1.73
CA SER A 231 -19.30 -20.39 2.49
C SER A 231 -19.75 -19.14 3.24
N ILE A 232 -21.04 -19.09 3.59
CA ILE A 232 -21.66 -18.11 4.48
C ILE A 232 -22.34 -18.91 5.61
N ARG A 233 -21.94 -18.66 6.86
CA ARG A 233 -22.36 -19.43 8.04
C ARG A 233 -22.73 -18.53 9.19
#